data_AF-A0A3N5Q679-F1
#
_entry.id   AF-A0A3N5Q679-F1
#
_cell.length_a   1.000
_cell.length_b   1.000
_cell.length_c   1.000
_cell.angle_alpha   90.00
_cell.angle_beta   90.00
_cell.angle_gamma   90.00
#
_symmetry.space_group_name_H-M   'P 1'
#
loop_
_entity.id
_entity.type
_entity.pdbx_description
1 polymer ?
#
loop_
_entity_poly.entity_id
_entity_poly.type
_entity_poly.pdbx_seq_one_letter_code
_entity_poly.pdbx_strand_id
1 'polypeptide(L)'
;MQRAQLAQQLRAAARSQIHGANGGVAGSTAIYTLADPRDVRCARYVGQTRDPRRRFAQHVHAARLWLPDVTPWWVRSPEERPLFAWIRALHSDGGRLPFMWVAEWAEPGADPLAAERAEIMRLLAQGAGLLNAEARLLGAQLPLL
;
A
#
# COMPACT_ATOMS: atom_id res chain seq x y z
N MET A 1 19.92 9.90 -0.98
CA MET A 1 19.61 9.28 -2.29
C MET A 1 19.13 10.35 -3.26
N GLN A 2 19.64 10.39 -4.49
CA GLN A 2 19.19 11.35 -5.51
C GLN A 2 17.89 10.87 -6.18
N ARG A 3 17.03 11.80 -6.64
CA ARG A 3 15.72 11.46 -7.26
C ARG A 3 15.84 10.52 -8.46
N ALA A 4 16.92 10.62 -9.24
CA ALA A 4 17.18 9.76 -10.40
C ALA A 4 17.44 8.29 -9.99
N GLN A 5 18.17 8.06 -8.89
CA GLN A 5 18.43 6.73 -8.36
C GLN A 5 17.13 6.06 -7.86
N LEU A 6 16.27 6.84 -7.19
CA LEU A 6 14.94 6.35 -6.78
C LEU A 6 14.08 5.97 -7.99
N ALA A 7 14.11 6.76 -9.08
CA ALA A 7 13.36 6.45 -10.29
C ALA A 7 13.83 5.14 -10.94
N GLN A 8 15.14 4.87 -10.94
CA GLN A 8 15.69 3.60 -11.45
C GLN A 8 15.30 2.41 -10.57
N GLN A 9 15.42 2.55 -9.26
CA GLN A 9 15.02 1.52 -8.29
C GLN A 9 13.52 1.22 -8.38
N LEU A 10 12.69 2.25 -8.58
CA LEU A 10 11.25 2.10 -8.81
C LEU A 10 10.93 1.28 -10.06
N ARG A 11 11.63 1.53 -11.17
CA ARG A 11 11.44 0.74 -12.40
C ARG A 11 11.80 -0.73 -12.21
N ALA A 12 12.88 -1.01 -11.47
CA ALA A 12 13.28 -2.37 -11.14
C ALA A 12 12.27 -3.05 -10.20
N ALA A 13 11.87 -2.36 -9.13
CA ALA A 13 10.92 -2.86 -8.14
C ALA A 13 9.52 -3.08 -8.71
N ALA A 14 9.03 -2.22 -9.61
CA ALA A 14 7.73 -2.39 -10.24
C ALA A 14 7.59 -3.70 -11.05
N ARG A 15 8.70 -4.37 -11.38
CA ARG A 15 8.68 -5.68 -12.05
C ARG A 15 8.68 -6.86 -11.07
N SER A 16 9.30 -6.73 -9.90
CA SER A 16 9.46 -7.83 -8.94
C SER A 16 8.54 -7.74 -7.72
N GLN A 17 8.07 -6.53 -7.38
CA GLN A 17 7.32 -6.22 -6.18
C GLN A 17 5.83 -6.01 -6.43
N ILE A 18 5.33 -6.23 -7.66
CA ILE A 18 3.92 -6.09 -7.99
C ILE A 18 3.43 -7.40 -8.58
N HIS A 19 2.53 -8.08 -7.86
CA HIS A 19 1.98 -9.39 -8.23
C HIS A 19 0.46 -9.32 -8.40
N GLY A 20 -0.09 -10.16 -9.27
CA GLY A 20 -1.52 -10.19 -9.60
C GLY A 20 -2.01 -9.03 -10.49
N ALA A 21 -1.11 -8.14 -10.93
CA ALA A 21 -1.46 -6.92 -11.65
C ALA A 21 -1.93 -7.08 -13.11
N ASN A 22 -1.89 -8.30 -13.67
CA ASN A 22 -2.31 -8.57 -15.05
C ASN A 22 -3.68 -9.27 -15.15
N GLY A 23 -4.46 -9.33 -14.06
CA GLY A 23 -5.69 -10.13 -13.99
C GLY A 23 -6.98 -9.40 -14.33
N GLY A 24 -6.97 -8.08 -14.44
CA GLY A 24 -8.19 -7.29 -14.59
C GLY A 24 -8.67 -7.15 -16.05
N VAL A 25 -9.98 -7.18 -16.25
CA VAL A 25 -10.61 -6.71 -17.49
C VAL A 25 -10.54 -5.19 -17.59
N ALA A 26 -10.70 -4.63 -18.80
CA ALA A 26 -10.70 -3.18 -18.99
C ALA A 26 -11.79 -2.50 -18.13
N GLY A 27 -11.39 -1.46 -17.37
CA GLY A 27 -12.30 -0.72 -16.48
C GLY A 27 -12.47 -1.29 -15.08
N SER A 28 -11.90 -2.47 -14.79
CA SER A 28 -11.87 -3.04 -13.45
C SER A 28 -10.98 -2.23 -12.49
N THR A 29 -11.20 -2.39 -11.19
CA THR A 29 -10.41 -1.76 -10.13
C THR A 29 -9.77 -2.84 -9.27
N ALA A 30 -8.46 -2.88 -9.22
CA ALA A 30 -7.71 -3.80 -8.36
C ALA A 30 -7.84 -3.37 -6.90
N ILE A 31 -8.18 -4.32 -6.03
CA ILE A 31 -7.99 -4.21 -4.59
C ILE A 31 -6.65 -4.86 -4.27
N TYR A 32 -5.75 -4.09 -3.68
CA TYR A 32 -4.37 -4.52 -3.43
C TYR A 32 -4.00 -4.35 -1.97
N THR A 33 -3.00 -5.10 -1.56
CA THR A 33 -2.34 -4.94 -0.27
C THR A 33 -0.89 -4.49 -0.46
N LEU A 34 -0.34 -3.80 0.54
CA LEU A 34 1.11 -3.61 0.68
C LEU A 34 1.61 -4.37 1.90
N ALA A 35 2.72 -5.09 1.74
CA ALA A 35 3.39 -5.84 2.80
C ALA A 35 4.90 -5.60 2.78
N ASP A 36 5.58 -6.06 3.84
CA ASP A 36 7.04 -6.16 3.83
C ASP A 36 7.44 -7.29 2.85
N PRO A 37 8.38 -7.07 1.92
CA PRO A 37 8.81 -8.13 1.00
C PRO A 37 9.43 -9.36 1.68
N ARG A 38 9.83 -9.26 2.95
CA ARG A 38 10.32 -10.39 3.75
C ARG A 38 9.20 -11.25 4.34
N ASP A 39 8.02 -10.67 4.52
CA ASP A 39 6.84 -11.33 5.04
C ASP A 39 5.59 -10.82 4.31
N VAL A 40 5.41 -11.33 3.09
CA VAL A 40 4.33 -10.92 2.19
C VAL A 40 2.93 -11.29 2.70
N ARG A 41 2.84 -12.14 3.73
CA ARG A 41 1.57 -12.53 4.37
C ARG A 41 1.10 -11.48 5.37
N CYS A 42 2.01 -10.66 5.89
CA CYS A 42 1.70 -9.61 6.85
C CYS A 42 1.37 -8.30 6.12
N ALA A 43 0.15 -8.20 5.59
CA ALA A 43 -0.36 -6.97 5.00
C ALA A 43 -0.36 -5.82 6.03
N ARG A 44 0.13 -4.66 5.59
CA ARG A 44 0.17 -3.41 6.38
C ARG A 44 -0.73 -2.33 5.83
N TYR A 45 -1.21 -2.48 4.61
CA TYR A 45 -2.09 -1.51 3.98
C TYR A 45 -2.96 -2.20 2.94
N VAL A 46 -4.19 -1.72 2.77
CA VAL A 46 -5.11 -2.11 1.69
C VAL A 46 -5.44 -0.86 0.89
N GLY A 47 -5.61 -0.98 -0.42
CA GLY A 47 -6.12 0.12 -1.22
C GLY A 47 -6.72 -0.35 -2.53
N GLN A 48 -7.22 0.60 -3.31
CA GLN A 48 -7.80 0.34 -4.61
C GLN A 48 -7.18 1.18 -5.73
N THR A 49 -7.09 0.62 -6.93
CA THR A 49 -6.55 1.32 -8.11
C THR A 49 -6.91 0.65 -9.43
N ARG A 50 -7.07 1.46 -10.48
CA ARG A 50 -7.16 0.96 -11.86
C ARG A 50 -5.80 0.68 -12.49
N ASP A 51 -4.74 1.20 -11.89
CA ASP A 51 -3.36 1.04 -12.36
C ASP A 51 -2.44 0.72 -11.17
N PRO A 52 -2.18 -0.57 -10.90
CA PRO A 52 -1.32 -1.01 -9.80
C PRO A 52 0.10 -0.44 -9.89
N ARG A 53 0.67 -0.38 -11.11
CA ARG A 53 2.04 0.09 -11.33
C ARG A 53 2.18 1.57 -11.00
N ARG A 54 1.26 2.39 -11.50
CA ARG A 54 1.23 3.82 -11.19
C ARG A 54 0.96 4.06 -9.71
N ARG A 55 0.03 3.33 -9.11
CA ARG A 55 -0.30 3.49 -7.68
C ARG A 55 0.86 3.10 -6.77
N PHE A 56 1.58 2.02 -7.10
CA PHE A 56 2.79 1.63 -6.38
C PHE A 56 3.85 2.74 -6.40
N ALA A 57 4.11 3.31 -7.59
CA ALA A 57 5.04 4.41 -7.73
C ALA A 57 4.61 5.66 -6.95
N GLN A 58 3.30 5.93 -6.89
CA GLN A 58 2.75 7.03 -6.08
C GLN A 58 3.04 6.84 -4.58
N HIS A 59 2.83 5.64 -4.03
CA HIS A 59 3.13 5.35 -2.61
C HIS A 59 4.59 5.60 -2.25
N VAL A 60 5.50 5.05 -3.05
CA VAL A 60 6.94 5.21 -2.83
C VAL A 60 7.37 6.67 -3.00
N HIS A 61 6.83 7.37 -4.00
CA HIS A 61 7.12 8.79 -4.20
C HIS A 61 6.58 9.65 -3.05
N ALA A 62 5.37 9.36 -2.55
CA ALA A 62 4.74 10.06 -1.44
C ALA A 62 5.49 9.83 -0.11
N ALA A 63 6.18 8.70 0.06
CA ALA A 63 7.08 8.46 1.19
C ALA A 63 8.35 9.34 1.19
N ARG A 64 8.62 10.06 0.09
CA ARG A 64 9.72 11.03 -0.08
C ARG A 64 11.08 10.52 0.39
N LEU A 65 11.46 9.31 -0.03
CA LEU A 65 12.70 8.62 0.40
C LEU A 65 14.01 9.40 0.14
N TRP A 66 13.96 10.47 -0.65
CA TRP A 66 15.10 11.36 -0.90
C TRP A 66 15.25 12.48 0.15
N LEU A 67 14.24 12.75 0.98
CA LEU A 67 14.30 13.78 2.02
C LEU A 67 14.86 13.21 3.34
N PRO A 68 15.56 14.02 4.14
CA PRO A 68 15.94 13.67 5.51
C PRO A 68 14.71 13.46 6.42
N ASP A 69 14.82 12.59 7.42
CA ASP A 69 13.72 12.30 8.38
C ASP A 69 13.29 13.51 9.19
N VAL A 70 14.18 14.47 9.41
CA VAL A 70 13.90 15.73 10.14
C VAL A 70 12.94 16.66 9.38
N THR A 71 12.68 16.41 8.10
CA THR A 71 11.76 17.24 7.30
C THR A 71 10.32 16.76 7.49
N PRO A 72 9.37 17.61 7.94
CA PRO A 72 7.98 17.22 8.14
C PRO A 72 7.25 17.08 6.79
N TRP A 73 7.45 15.94 6.13
CA TRP A 73 6.89 15.64 4.82
C TRP A 73 5.37 15.36 4.84
N TRP A 74 4.83 15.01 6.01
CA TRP A 74 3.45 14.56 6.23
C TRP A 74 2.43 15.68 6.43
N VAL A 75 2.83 16.96 6.49
CA VAL A 75 1.94 18.08 6.83
C VAL A 75 0.71 18.16 5.91
N ARG A 76 0.81 17.69 4.66
CA ARG A 76 -0.30 17.69 3.70
C ARG A 76 -1.22 16.46 3.77
N SER A 77 -0.81 15.40 4.45
CA SER A 77 -1.53 14.11 4.52
C SER A 77 -1.24 13.44 5.86
N PRO A 78 -1.70 14.03 6.99
CA PRO A 78 -1.37 13.55 8.32
C PRO A 78 -1.94 12.16 8.59
N GLU A 79 -3.11 11.81 8.05
CA GLU A 79 -3.69 10.47 8.22
C GLU A 79 -2.87 9.35 7.57
N GLU A 80 -2.14 9.63 6.49
CA GLU A 80 -1.28 8.67 5.78
C GLU A 80 0.14 8.60 6.37
N ARG A 81 0.44 9.43 7.38
CA ARG A 81 1.75 9.44 8.06
C ARG A 81 2.19 8.03 8.50
N PRO A 82 1.36 7.16 9.09
CA PRO A 82 1.80 5.83 9.49
C PRO A 82 2.29 4.98 8.32
N LEU A 83 1.58 5.00 7.19
CA LEU A 83 1.95 4.27 5.98
C LEU A 83 3.31 4.75 5.46
N PHE A 84 3.45 6.04 5.22
CA PHE A 84 4.67 6.58 4.63
C PHE A 84 5.87 6.52 5.59
N ALA A 85 5.65 6.64 6.90
CA ALA A 85 6.69 6.38 7.90
C ALA A 85 7.16 4.92 7.85
N TRP A 86 6.24 3.96 7.70
CA TRP A 86 6.58 2.55 7.54
C TRP A 86 7.38 2.30 6.25
N ILE A 87 6.99 2.87 5.10
CA ILE A 87 7.74 2.73 3.84
C ILE A 87 9.16 3.29 3.99
N ARG A 88 9.32 4.44 4.68
CA ARG A 88 10.64 5.01 4.96
C ARG A 88 11.49 4.10 5.83
N ALA A 89 10.92 3.56 6.90
CA ALA A 89 11.62 2.63 7.80
C ALA A 89 12.06 1.37 7.05
N LEU A 90 11.18 0.80 6.22
CA LEU A 90 11.49 -0.33 5.36
C LEU A 90 12.64 -0.03 4.40
N HIS A 91 12.67 1.17 3.82
CA HIS A 91 13.75 1.57 2.92
C HIS A 91 15.07 1.84 3.65
N SER A 92 15.04 2.43 4.84
CA SER A 92 16.24 2.61 5.66
C SER A 92 16.84 1.26 6.08
N ASP A 93 16.00 0.24 6.23
CA ASP A 93 16.41 -1.16 6.38
C ASP A 93 16.73 -1.79 5.00
N GLY A 94 17.95 -1.54 4.52
CA GLY A 94 18.51 -2.26 3.36
C GLY A 94 17.94 -1.88 1.99
N GLY A 95 17.36 -0.69 1.84
CA GLY A 95 16.86 -0.18 0.55
C GLY A 95 15.61 -0.89 0.05
N ARG A 96 14.85 -1.56 0.94
CA ARG A 96 13.67 -2.32 0.56
C ARG A 96 12.50 -1.41 0.21
N LEU A 97 11.66 -1.89 -0.69
CA LEU A 97 10.39 -1.24 -1.04
C LEU A 97 9.24 -2.20 -0.70
N PRO A 98 8.01 -1.69 -0.52
CA PRO A 98 6.87 -2.54 -0.24
C PRO A 98 6.66 -3.60 -1.31
N PHE A 99 6.08 -4.72 -0.92
CA PHE A 99 5.53 -5.72 -1.83
C PHE A 99 4.04 -5.44 -2.03
N MET A 100 3.60 -5.26 -3.27
CA MET A 100 2.21 -5.07 -3.66
C MET A 100 1.62 -6.38 -4.19
N TRP A 101 0.53 -6.83 -3.57
CA TRP A 101 -0.26 -7.96 -4.03
C TRP A 101 -1.65 -7.49 -4.43
N VAL A 102 -2.06 -7.73 -5.67
CA VAL A 102 -3.46 -7.55 -6.08
C VAL A 102 -4.26 -8.76 -5.60
N ALA A 103 -5.08 -8.55 -4.58
CA ALA A 103 -5.89 -9.59 -3.95
C ALA A 103 -7.08 -9.97 -4.82
N GLU A 104 -7.73 -8.98 -5.40
CA GLU A 104 -8.91 -9.16 -6.26
C GLU A 104 -9.05 -8.01 -7.26
N TRP A 105 -9.88 -8.22 -8.27
CA TRP A 105 -10.30 -7.20 -9.22
C TRP A 105 -11.81 -7.00 -9.09
N ALA A 106 -12.23 -5.81 -8.69
CA ALA A 106 -13.63 -5.42 -8.73
C ALA A 106 -14.04 -5.15 -10.19
N GLU A 107 -15.09 -5.84 -10.63
CA GLU A 107 -15.63 -5.71 -11.98
C GLU A 107 -16.12 -4.28 -12.28
N PRO A 108 -16.13 -3.87 -13.56
CA PRO A 108 -16.73 -2.60 -13.94
C PRO A 108 -18.18 -2.47 -13.44
N GLY A 109 -18.47 -1.41 -12.68
CA GLY A 109 -19.80 -1.16 -12.11
C GLY A 109 -20.02 -1.74 -10.70
N ALA A 110 -19.10 -2.55 -10.18
CA ALA A 110 -19.06 -2.88 -8.75
C ALA A 110 -18.64 -1.64 -7.93
N ASP A 111 -18.93 -1.65 -6.63
CA ASP A 111 -18.42 -0.66 -5.67
C ASP A 111 -17.05 -1.12 -5.14
N PRO A 112 -15.94 -0.54 -5.62
CA PRO A 112 -14.61 -0.99 -5.22
C PRO A 112 -14.24 -0.50 -3.80
N LEU A 113 -14.96 0.49 -3.25
CA LEU A 113 -14.80 0.89 -1.85
C LEU A 113 -15.39 -0.16 -0.91
N ALA A 114 -16.53 -0.76 -1.26
CA ALA A 114 -17.10 -1.87 -0.49
C ALA A 114 -16.15 -3.07 -0.45
N ALA A 115 -15.50 -3.38 -1.59
CA ALA A 115 -14.50 -4.44 -1.70
C ALA A 115 -13.24 -4.13 -0.86
N GLU A 116 -12.71 -2.91 -0.95
CA GLU A 116 -11.59 -2.44 -0.10
C GLU A 116 -11.90 -2.58 1.40
N ARG A 117 -13.10 -2.17 1.83
CA ARG A 117 -13.53 -2.28 3.23
C ARG A 117 -13.68 -3.72 3.68
N ALA A 118 -14.23 -4.58 2.83
CA ALA A 118 -14.36 -6.02 3.12
C ALA A 118 -12.98 -6.65 3.33
N GLU A 119 -12.00 -6.31 2.50
CA GLU A 119 -10.63 -6.80 2.64
C GLU A 119 -9.93 -6.26 3.90
N ILE A 120 -10.14 -4.98 4.24
CA ILE A 120 -9.66 -4.39 5.51
C ILE A 120 -10.24 -5.17 6.70
N MET A 121 -11.56 -5.40 6.72
CA MET A 121 -12.23 -6.13 7.80
C MET A 121 -11.71 -7.56 7.91
N ARG A 122 -11.54 -8.26 6.78
CA ARG A 122 -11.00 -9.62 6.74
C ARG A 122 -9.61 -9.70 7.37
N LEU A 123 -8.73 -8.74 7.02
CA LEU A 123 -7.36 -8.70 7.55
C LEU A 123 -7.32 -8.28 9.03
N LEU A 124 -8.17 -7.34 9.46
CA LEU A 124 -8.28 -6.97 10.87
C LEU A 124 -8.76 -8.15 11.73
N ALA A 125 -9.74 -8.93 11.24
CA ALA A 125 -10.20 -10.15 11.91
C ALA A 125 -9.10 -11.21 12.04
N GLN A 126 -8.08 -11.17 11.17
CA GLN A 126 -6.88 -12.01 11.24
C GLN A 126 -5.77 -11.41 12.11
N GLY A 127 -6.03 -10.29 12.80
CA GLY A 127 -5.07 -9.61 13.67
C GLY A 127 -4.04 -8.76 12.93
N ALA A 128 -4.28 -8.41 11.66
CA ALA A 128 -3.35 -7.57 10.90
C ALA A 128 -3.28 -6.15 11.49
N GLY A 129 -2.08 -5.69 11.79
CA GLY A 129 -1.82 -4.29 12.18
C GLY A 129 -1.80 -3.38 10.95
N LEU A 130 -2.97 -3.07 10.40
CA LEU A 130 -3.14 -2.22 9.22
C LEU A 130 -2.88 -0.74 9.53
N LEU A 131 -2.29 -0.04 8.57
CA LEU A 131 -1.92 1.37 8.62
C LEU A 131 -2.93 2.28 7.91
N ASN A 132 -4.00 1.71 7.34
CA ASN A 132 -5.11 2.47 6.77
C ASN A 132 -5.73 3.39 7.83
N ALA A 133 -6.01 4.63 7.45
CA ALA A 133 -6.82 5.51 8.29
C ALA A 133 -8.20 4.90 8.56
N GLU A 134 -8.81 4.30 7.54
CA GLU A 134 -10.12 3.64 7.62
C GLU A 134 -10.10 2.39 8.51
N ALA A 135 -8.98 1.65 8.59
CA ALA A 135 -8.87 0.51 9.49
C ALA A 135 -9.05 0.89 10.96
N ARG A 136 -8.70 2.13 11.36
CA ARG A 136 -8.96 2.64 12.71
C ARG A 136 -10.45 2.79 13.00
N LEU A 137 -11.24 3.19 12.01
CA LEU A 137 -12.69 3.37 12.13
C LEU A 137 -13.41 2.01 12.09
N LEU A 138 -12.96 1.11 11.23
CA LEU A 138 -13.54 -0.22 11.06
C LEU A 138 -13.16 -1.17 12.19
N GLY A 139 -11.93 -1.11 12.70
CA GLY A 139 -11.48 -1.93 13.83
C GLY A 139 -12.27 -1.68 15.11
N ALA A 140 -12.79 -0.46 15.31
CA ALA A 140 -13.66 -0.15 16.44
C ALA A 140 -15.03 -0.85 16.37
N GLN A 141 -15.41 -1.40 15.22
CA GLN A 141 -16.66 -2.13 15.00
C GLN A 141 -16.50 -3.64 15.16
N LEU A 142 -15.27 -4.14 15.25
CA LEU A 142 -15.04 -5.56 15.54
C LEU A 142 -15.37 -5.84 17.01
N PRO A 143 -16.13 -6.90 17.31
CA PRO A 143 -16.38 -7.28 18.69
C PRO A 143 -15.05 -7.58 19.37
N LEU A 144 -14.82 -6.96 20.54
CA LEU A 144 -13.73 -7.33 21.42
C LEU A 144 -13.97 -8.78 21.84
N LEU A 145 -13.09 -9.68 21.39
CA LEU A 145 -13.08 -11.08 21.84
C LEU A 145 -12.70 -11.16 23.32
#